data_AF-A0A3A4QKR3-F1
#
_entry.id   AF-A0A3A4QKR3-F1
#
_cell.length_a   1.000
_cell.length_b   1.000
_cell.length_c   1.000
_cell.angle_alpha   90.00
_cell.angle_beta   90.00
_cell.angle_gamma   90.00
#
_symmetry.space_group_name_H-M   'P 1'
#
loop_
_entity.id
_entity.type
_entity.pdbx_description
1 polymer ?
#
loop_
_entity_poly.entity_id
_entity_poly.type
_entity_poly.pdbx_seq_one_letter_code
_entity_poly.pdbx_strand_id
1 'polypeptide(L)'
;WLRLPPHDWAVIILTAALVFTAEFINTSIEVTVDLASPDAHPLAKIGKDVGAAAVLVSALAAILIGLLLLGPPLWLKLTVLLAH
;
A
#
# COMPACT_ATOMS: atom_id res chain seq x y z
N TRP A 1 -19.22 -13.46 5.86
CA TRP A 1 -18.76 -13.70 7.24
C TRP A 1 -18.57 -12.38 8.03
N LEU A 2 -17.83 -11.38 7.51
CA LEU A 2 -17.62 -10.08 8.20
C LEU A 2 -18.74 -9.03 8.06
N ARG A 3 -19.58 -9.11 7.00
CA ARG A 3 -20.73 -8.19 6.76
C ARG A 3 -20.35 -6.70 6.68
N LEU A 4 -19.23 -6.38 6.04
CA LEU A 4 -18.84 -4.98 5.79
C LEU A 4 -19.81 -4.31 4.79
N PRO A 5 -20.17 -3.04 5.02
CA PRO A 5 -20.96 -2.26 4.07
C PRO A 5 -20.18 -1.98 2.76
N PRO A 6 -20.87 -1.66 1.66
CA PRO A 6 -20.21 -1.42 0.37
C PRO A 6 -19.16 -0.29 0.39
N HIS A 7 -19.32 0.73 1.24
CA HIS A 7 -18.36 1.83 1.33
C HIS A 7 -17.02 1.38 1.94
N ASP A 8 -17.02 0.46 2.90
CA ASP A 8 -15.77 -0.10 3.46
C ASP A 8 -15.01 -0.90 2.41
N TRP A 9 -15.73 -1.67 1.58
CA TRP A 9 -15.13 -2.36 0.44
C TRP A 9 -14.56 -1.39 -0.58
N ALA A 10 -15.26 -0.30 -0.89
CA ALA A 10 -14.75 0.72 -1.79
C ALA A 10 -13.45 1.35 -1.26
N VAL A 11 -13.38 1.62 0.05
CA VAL A 11 -12.15 2.13 0.69
C VAL A 11 -11.02 1.12 0.61
N ILE A 12 -11.26 -0.16 0.87
CA ILE A 12 -10.24 -1.22 0.74
C ILE A 12 -9.72 -1.31 -0.69
N ILE A 13 -10.61 -1.33 -1.68
CA ILE A 13 -10.26 -1.39 -3.11
C ILE A 13 -9.44 -0.17 -3.51
N LEU A 14 -9.89 1.04 -3.16
CA LEU A 14 -9.20 2.29 -3.48
C LEU A 14 -7.81 2.33 -2.85
N THR A 15 -7.71 1.91 -1.59
CA THR A 15 -6.45 1.90 -0.85
C THR A 15 -5.45 0.91 -1.44
N ALA A 16 -5.90 -0.28 -1.84
CA ALA A 16 -5.04 -1.24 -2.54
C ALA A 16 -4.61 -0.70 -3.92
N ALA A 17 -5.53 -0.10 -4.67
CA ALA A 17 -5.23 0.52 -5.96
C ALA A 17 -4.19 1.63 -5.83
N LEU A 18 -4.23 2.43 -4.76
CA LEU A 18 -3.22 3.46 -4.48
C LEU A 18 -1.82 2.89 -4.23
N VAL A 19 -1.70 1.77 -3.50
CA VAL A 19 -0.41 1.10 -3.30
C VAL A 19 0.17 0.63 -4.64
N PHE A 20 -0.64 -0.02 -5.48
CA PHE A 20 -0.19 -0.43 -6.82
C PHE A 20 0.17 0.77 -7.70
N THR A 21 -0.62 1.84 -7.62
CA THR A 21 -0.33 3.08 -8.35
C THR A 21 1.00 3.68 -7.92
N ALA A 22 1.27 3.73 -6.61
CA ALA A 22 2.55 4.23 -6.08
C ALA A 22 3.72 3.36 -6.55
N GLU A 23 3.58 2.03 -6.52
CA GLU A 23 4.59 1.09 -7.00
C GLU A 23 4.89 1.28 -8.50
N PHE A 24 3.84 1.36 -9.34
CA PHE A 24 4.02 1.58 -10.77
C PHE A 24 4.67 2.93 -11.08
N ILE A 25 4.32 3.98 -10.32
CA ILE A 25 4.99 5.27 -10.43
C ILE A 25 6.46 5.13 -10.03
N ASN A 26 6.79 4.46 -8.91
CA ASN A 26 8.17 4.24 -8.48
C ASN A 26 8.98 3.52 -9.57
N THR A 27 8.48 2.40 -10.10
CA THR A 27 9.14 1.68 -11.20
C THR A 27 9.30 2.55 -12.45
N SER A 28 8.30 3.36 -12.80
CA SER A 28 8.40 4.26 -13.95
C SER A 28 9.49 5.32 -13.78
N ILE A 29 9.65 5.83 -12.56
CA ILE A 29 10.71 6.78 -12.19
C ILE A 29 12.07 6.10 -12.25
N GLU A 30 12.21 4.91 -11.68
CA GLU A 30 13.45 4.12 -11.73
C GLU A 30 13.92 3.92 -13.18
N VAL A 31 13.03 3.44 -14.05
CA VAL A 31 13.33 3.23 -15.48
C VAL A 31 13.69 4.54 -16.19
N THR A 32 12.97 5.63 -15.91
CA THR A 32 13.26 6.94 -16.50
C THR A 32 14.63 7.47 -16.07
N VAL A 33 14.96 7.32 -14.79
CA VAL A 33 16.25 7.73 -14.22
C VAL A 33 17.39 6.88 -14.78
N ASP A 34 17.20 5.58 -14.93
CA ASP A 34 18.19 4.67 -15.53
C ASP A 34 18.46 5.00 -17.00
N LEU A 35 17.42 5.39 -17.74
CA LEU A 35 17.57 5.87 -19.12
C LEU A 35 18.31 7.21 -19.20
N ALA A 36 18.03 8.14 -18.29
CA ALA A 36 18.60 9.49 -18.28
C ALA A 36 20.02 9.56 -17.72
N SER A 37 20.39 8.65 -16.81
CA SER A 37 21.69 8.61 -16.14
C SER A 37 22.25 7.19 -16.12
N PRO A 38 22.88 6.72 -17.21
CA PRO A 38 23.46 5.38 -17.31
C PRO A 38 24.56 5.13 -16.27
N ASP A 39 25.29 6.18 -15.89
CA ASP A 39 26.26 6.16 -14.80
C ASP A 39 25.60 6.55 -13.47
N ALA A 40 26.10 5.97 -12.37
CA ALA A 40 25.56 6.22 -11.03
C ALA A 40 25.71 7.69 -10.61
N HIS A 41 24.61 8.44 -10.61
CA HIS A 41 24.58 9.84 -10.19
C HIS A 41 24.01 9.98 -8.76
N PRO A 42 24.63 10.75 -7.85
CA PRO A 42 24.14 10.91 -6.47
C PRO A 42 22.68 11.39 -6.37
N LEU A 43 22.26 12.31 -7.24
CA LEU A 43 20.86 12.78 -7.29
C LEU A 43 19.89 11.71 -7.81
N ALA A 44 20.32 10.84 -8.73
CA ALA A 44 19.52 9.74 -9.23
C ALA A 44 19.20 8.76 -8.10
N LYS A 45 20.18 8.47 -7.25
CA LYS A 45 19.99 7.65 -6.06
C LYS A 45 18.95 8.25 -5.10
N ILE A 46 19.08 9.55 -4.78
CA ILE A 46 18.12 10.23 -3.88
C ILE A 46 16.71 10.19 -4.47
N GLY A 47 16.55 10.40 -5.78
CA GLY A 47 15.25 10.32 -6.44
C GLY A 47 14.60 8.94 -6.30
N LYS A 48 15.37 7.87 -6.51
CA LYS A 48 14.90 6.48 -6.33
C LYS A 48 14.54 6.18 -4.87
N ASP A 49 15.38 6.61 -3.93
CA ASP A 49 15.13 6.41 -2.49
C ASP A 49 13.82 7.09 -2.04
N VAL A 50 13.52 8.29 -2.56
CA VAL A 50 12.26 8.99 -2.29
C VAL A 50 11.06 8.27 -2.91
N GLY A 51 11.20 7.75 -4.13
CA GLY A 51 10.17 6.94 -4.78
C GLY A 51 9.81 5.70 -3.95
N ALA A 52 10.81 4.94 -3.51
CA ALA A 52 10.62 3.78 -2.64
C ALA A 52 10.00 4.15 -1.29
N ALA A 53 10.38 5.29 -0.71
CA ALA A 53 9.77 5.81 0.52
C ALA A 53 8.27 6.14 0.33
N ALA A 54 7.88 6.67 -0.83
CA ALA A 54 6.48 6.95 -1.14
C ALA A 54 5.63 5.67 -1.20
N VAL A 55 6.16 4.60 -1.83
CA VAL A 55 5.52 3.27 -1.83
C VAL A 55 5.35 2.76 -0.40
N LEU A 56 6.40 2.84 0.43
CA LEU A 56 6.35 2.40 1.82
C LEU A 56 5.26 3.13 2.62
N VAL A 57 5.17 4.46 2.48
CA VAL A 57 4.13 5.25 3.14
C VAL A 57 2.73 4.82 2.67
N SER A 58 2.55 4.60 1.37
CA SER A 58 1.27 4.11 0.83
C SER A 58 0.91 2.73 1.39
N ALA A 59 1.87 1.81 1.47
CA ALA A 59 1.66 0.46 2.00
C ALA A 59 1.32 0.48 3.50
N LEU A 60 1.99 1.31 4.29
CA LEU A 60 1.69 1.49 5.72
C LEU A 60 0.29 2.06 5.92
N ALA A 61 -0.09 3.08 5.15
CA ALA A 61 -1.46 3.62 5.17
C ALA A 61 -2.49 2.52 4.82
N ALA A 62 -2.20 1.67 3.84
CA ALA A 62 -3.07 0.57 3.46
C ALA A 62 -3.25 -0.47 4.57
N ILE A 63 -2.17 -0.82 5.27
CA ILE A 63 -2.22 -1.71 6.43
C ILE A 63 -3.09 -1.09 7.52
N LEU A 64 -2.89 0.18 7.85
CA LEU A 64 -3.65 0.85 8.91
C LEU A 64 -5.15 0.91 8.58
N ILE A 65 -5.51 1.29 7.34
CA ILE A 65 -6.90 1.32 6.87
C ILE A 65 -7.51 -0.09 6.92
N GLY A 66 -6.77 -1.10 6.43
CA GLY A 66 -7.20 -2.50 6.48
C GLY A 66 -7.45 -2.98 7.91
N LEU A 67 -6.57 -2.65 8.87
CA LEU A 67 -6.75 -2.98 10.28
C LEU A 67 -7.96 -2.28 10.90
N LEU A 68 -8.22 -1.03 10.55
CA LEU A 68 -9.37 -0.28 11.07
C LEU A 68 -10.72 -0.84 10.57
N LEU A 69 -10.79 -1.23 9.29
CA LEU A 69 -12.03 -1.74 8.68
C LEU A 69 -12.25 -3.23 8.95
N LEU A 70 -11.20 -4.05 8.84
CA LEU A 70 -11.30 -5.50 8.97
C LEU A 70 -11.07 -5.98 10.40
N GLY A 71 -10.23 -5.30 11.18
CA GLY A 71 -9.77 -5.76 12.49
C GLY A 71 -10.88 -6.02 13.51
N PRO A 72 -11.72 -5.02 13.84
CA PRO A 72 -12.81 -5.21 14.82
C PRO A 72 -13.79 -6.34 14.45
N PRO A 73 -14.36 -6.42 13.23
CA PRO A 73 -15.29 -7.49 12.89
C PRO A 73 -14.60 -8.85 12.81
N LEU A 74 -13.33 -8.89 12.37
CA LEU A 74 -12.53 -10.12 12.31
C LEU A 74 -12.25 -10.68 13.71
N TRP A 75 -11.83 -9.83 14.65
CA TRP A 75 -11.55 -10.20 16.03
C TRP A 75 -12.79 -10.74 16.74
N LEU A 76 -13.94 -10.07 16.58
CA LEU A 76 -15.20 -10.53 17.16
C LEU A 76 -15.60 -11.91 16.63
N LYS A 77 -15.40 -12.19 15.34
CA LYS A 77 -15.77 -13.49 14.77
C LYS A 77 -14.79 -14.60 15.13
N LEU A 78 -13.48 -14.29 15.18
CA LEU A 78 -12.46 -15.24 15.63
C LEU A 78 -12.67 -15.66 17.09
N THR A 79 -12.95 -14.69 17.98
CA THR A 79 -13.21 -14.99 19.40
C THR A 79 -14.44 -15.88 19.58
N VAL A 80 -15.51 -15.63 18.84
CA VAL A 80 -16.69 -16.52 18.83
C VAL A 80 -16.33 -17.91 18.32
N LEU A 81 -15.59 -18.02 17.22
CA LEU A 81 -15.22 -19.31 16.63
C LEU A 81 -14.33 -20.15 17.56
N LEU A 82 -13.37 -19.52 18.24
CA LEU A 82 -12.45 -20.20 19.15
C LEU A 82 -13.08 -20.58 20.49
N ALA A 83 -14.23 -19.99 20.82
CA ALA A 83 -14.99 -20.30 22.04
C ALA A 83 -15.95 -21.51 21.88
N HIS A 84 -16.02 -22.11 20.69
CA HIS A 84 -16.81 -23.31 20.36
C HIS A 84 -15.85 -24.43 19.95
#